data_AF-A0AA42YES9-F1
#
_entry.id   AF-A0AA42YES9-F1
#
_cell.length_a   1.000
_cell.length_b   1.000
_cell.length_c   1.000
_cell.angle_alpha   90.00
_cell.angle_beta   90.00
_cell.angle_gamma   90.00
#
_symmetry.space_group_name_H-M   'P 1'
#
loop_
_entity.id
_entity.type
_entity.pdbx_description
1 polymer ?
#
loop_
_entity_poly.entity_id
_entity_poly.type
_entity_poly.pdbx_seq_one_letter_code
_entity_poly.pdbx_strand_id
1 'polypeptide(L)'
;MRHKAILFVGLLGLLATMAPAQDTPPSIVDAYEALADTILSLRAAEHGFVRAMLDGHRHAAQVRYAQGNWEAAAAEIALFANEGDNAIGGVRKRLLEGGHHFNAAGEEQGIFEPGYVVVTSAAKTKLLAASAALRQAADETARAAAWADFEAVAAELLAAE
;
A
#
# COMPACT_ATOMS: atom_id res chain seq x y z
N MET A 1 1.49 -14.45 91.80
CA MET A 1 0.48 -13.49 91.33
C MET A 1 1.00 -12.85 90.06
N ARG A 2 0.30 -12.54 88.97
CA ARG A 2 -1.01 -12.88 88.40
C ARG A 2 -1.03 -11.99 87.12
N HIS A 3 -1.54 -12.49 86.00
CA HIS A 3 -1.95 -11.77 84.76
C HIS A 3 -1.03 -11.85 83.52
N LYS A 4 -1.46 -12.79 82.66
CA LYS A 4 -1.46 -12.81 81.19
C LYS A 4 -1.71 -11.44 80.55
N ALA A 5 -1.05 -11.17 79.43
CA ALA A 5 -1.68 -10.55 78.25
C ALA A 5 -0.87 -10.90 76.99
N ILE A 6 -1.36 -11.87 76.24
CA ILE A 6 -1.04 -12.10 74.83
C ILE A 6 -1.69 -10.94 74.07
N LEU A 7 -0.93 -10.18 73.29
CA LEU A 7 -1.51 -9.21 72.35
C LEU A 7 -1.28 -9.71 70.93
N PHE A 8 -2.41 -10.02 70.29
CA PHE A 8 -2.55 -10.60 68.97
C PHE A 8 -3.52 -9.68 68.21
N VAL A 9 -3.03 -8.64 67.53
CA VAL A 9 -3.83 -7.80 66.62
C VAL A 9 -2.82 -7.05 65.72
N GLY A 10 -2.87 -7.06 64.39
CA GLY A 10 -3.77 -7.69 63.44
C GLY A 10 -3.12 -7.59 62.07
N LEU A 11 -3.02 -8.72 61.39
CA LEU A 11 -2.69 -8.77 59.97
C LEU A 11 -3.87 -8.14 59.23
N LEU A 12 -3.75 -6.87 58.83
CA LEU A 12 -4.73 -6.23 57.95
C LEU A 12 -4.60 -6.92 56.59
N GLY A 13 -5.41 -7.97 56.39
CA GLY A 13 -5.55 -8.63 55.10
C GLY A 13 -6.11 -7.62 54.12
N LEU A 14 -5.23 -7.11 53.25
CA LEU A 14 -5.60 -6.38 52.06
C LEU A 14 -6.25 -7.39 51.09
N LEU A 15 -7.54 -7.67 51.29
CA LEU A 15 -8.35 -8.37 50.30
C LEU A 15 -8.60 -7.37 49.17
N ALA A 16 -7.62 -7.28 48.25
CA ALA A 16 -7.87 -6.75 46.93
C ALA A 16 -8.89 -7.69 46.27
N THR A 17 -10.15 -7.30 46.29
CA THR A 17 -11.17 -7.93 45.46
C THR A 17 -10.73 -7.71 44.02
N MET A 18 -10.13 -8.73 43.38
CA MET A 18 -9.97 -8.73 41.95
C MET A 18 -11.39 -8.65 41.38
N ALA A 19 -11.75 -7.49 40.84
CA ALA A 19 -12.97 -7.35 40.08
C ALA A 19 -12.96 -8.46 39.01
N PRO A 20 -14.08 -9.19 38.80
CA PRO A 20 -14.13 -10.16 37.73
C PRO A 20 -13.75 -9.45 36.44
N ALA A 21 -12.86 -10.05 35.65
CA ALA A 21 -12.54 -9.54 34.33
C ALA A 21 -13.86 -9.36 33.59
N GLN A 22 -14.17 -8.12 33.23
CA GLN A 22 -15.42 -7.81 32.58
C GLN A 22 -15.31 -8.35 31.16
N ASP A 23 -15.95 -9.49 30.89
CA ASP A 23 -15.96 -10.07 29.56
C ASP A 23 -16.65 -9.10 28.60
N THR A 24 -15.99 -8.82 27.47
CA THR A 24 -16.56 -7.95 26.43
C THR A 24 -17.76 -8.68 25.82
N PRO A 25 -18.96 -8.06 25.76
CA PRO A 25 -20.12 -8.68 25.15
C PRO A 25 -19.82 -9.12 23.70
N PRO A 26 -20.21 -10.34 23.27
CA PRO A 26 -19.94 -10.83 21.92
C PRO A 26 -20.42 -9.87 20.82
N SER A 27 -21.58 -9.24 21.00
CA SER A 27 -22.11 -8.27 20.04
C SER A 27 -21.21 -7.05 19.80
N ILE A 28 -20.39 -6.66 20.79
CA ILE A 28 -19.40 -5.59 20.61
C ILE A 28 -18.22 -6.10 19.80
N VAL A 29 -17.75 -7.32 20.09
CA VAL A 29 -16.67 -7.96 19.32
C VAL A 29 -17.08 -8.15 17.87
N ASP A 30 -18.26 -8.72 17.60
CA ASP A 30 -18.80 -8.93 16.26
C ASP A 30 -18.88 -7.62 15.46
N ALA A 31 -19.29 -6.53 16.11
CA ALA A 31 -19.35 -5.21 15.48
C ALA A 31 -17.94 -4.67 15.14
N TYR A 32 -16.95 -4.87 16.02
CA TYR A 32 -15.56 -4.50 15.76
C TYR A 32 -14.91 -5.36 14.67
N GLU A 33 -15.20 -6.66 14.64
CA GLU A 33 -14.76 -7.58 13.58
C GLU A 33 -15.30 -7.12 12.22
N ALA A 34 -16.59 -6.80 12.13
CA ALA A 34 -17.18 -6.29 10.89
C ALA A 34 -16.53 -4.98 10.39
N LEU A 35 -16.14 -4.08 11.32
CA LEU A 35 -15.38 -2.87 10.97
C LEU A 35 -13.98 -3.23 10.44
N ALA A 36 -13.28 -4.14 11.12
CA ALA A 36 -11.95 -4.59 10.70
C ALA A 36 -11.97 -5.24 9.32
N ASP A 37 -12.92 -6.15 9.08
CA ASP A 37 -13.09 -6.83 7.79
C ASP A 37 -13.39 -5.84 6.67
N THR A 38 -14.21 -4.82 6.94
CA THR A 38 -14.52 -3.77 5.96
C THR A 38 -13.26 -3.00 5.58
N ILE A 39 -12.44 -2.59 6.56
CA ILE A 39 -11.19 -1.86 6.33
C ILE A 39 -10.20 -2.71 5.54
N LEU A 40 -10.01 -3.98 5.94
CA LEU A 40 -9.09 -4.90 5.26
C LEU A 40 -9.55 -5.19 3.82
N SER A 41 -10.86 -5.35 3.61
CA SER A 41 -11.43 -5.55 2.27
C SER A 41 -11.24 -4.33 1.38
N LEU A 42 -11.42 -3.11 1.92
CA LEU A 42 -11.15 -1.88 1.17
C LEU A 42 -9.67 -1.76 0.79
N ARG A 43 -8.76 -2.11 1.69
CA ARG A 43 -7.31 -2.15 1.42
C ARG A 43 -6.98 -3.13 0.28
N ALA A 44 -7.55 -4.33 0.29
CA ALA A 44 -7.35 -5.30 -0.79
C ALA A 44 -7.94 -4.79 -2.13
N ALA A 45 -9.10 -4.13 -2.08
CA ALA A 45 -9.74 -3.55 -3.25
C ALA A 45 -8.91 -2.41 -3.87
N GLU A 46 -8.26 -1.57 -3.04
CA GLU A 46 -7.34 -0.53 -3.52
C GLU A 46 -6.20 -1.13 -4.35
N HIS A 47 -5.53 -2.17 -3.83
CA HIS A 47 -4.46 -2.85 -4.56
C HIS A 47 -4.94 -3.45 -5.89
N GLY A 48 -6.09 -4.14 -5.87
CA GLY A 48 -6.70 -4.68 -7.09
C GLY A 48 -7.03 -3.59 -8.11
N PHE A 49 -7.57 -2.45 -7.66
CA PHE A 49 -7.88 -1.31 -8.52
C PHE A 49 -6.62 -0.71 -9.15
N VAL A 50 -5.59 -0.42 -8.35
CA VAL A 50 -4.34 0.16 -8.87
C VAL A 50 -3.68 -0.77 -9.86
N ARG A 51 -3.64 -2.09 -9.58
CA ARG A 51 -3.10 -3.08 -10.53
C ARG A 51 -3.86 -3.11 -11.84
N ALA A 52 -5.19 -3.10 -11.81
CA ALA A 52 -6.00 -3.07 -13.03
C ALA A 52 -5.77 -1.78 -13.85
N MET A 53 -5.63 -0.64 -13.18
CA MET A 53 -5.28 0.63 -13.82
C MET A 53 -3.89 0.59 -14.47
N LEU A 54 -2.89 0.03 -13.78
CA LEU A 54 -1.55 -0.16 -14.31
C LEU A 54 -1.56 -1.09 -15.54
N ASP A 55 -2.28 -2.21 -15.48
CA ASP A 55 -2.45 -3.09 -16.64
C ASP A 55 -3.11 -2.37 -17.82
N GLY A 56 -4.10 -1.51 -17.55
CA GLY A 56 -4.72 -0.63 -18.54
C GLY A 56 -3.71 0.32 -19.22
N HIS A 57 -2.85 1.00 -18.45
CA HIS A 57 -1.80 1.86 -19.01
C HIS A 57 -0.75 1.07 -19.80
N ARG A 58 -0.37 -0.12 -19.33
CA ARG A 58 0.54 -1.01 -20.06
C ARG A 58 -0.07 -1.44 -21.40
N HIS A 59 -1.34 -1.86 -21.40
CA HIS A 59 -2.06 -2.22 -22.62
C HIS A 59 -2.16 -1.03 -23.59
N ALA A 60 -2.50 0.15 -23.09
CA ALA A 60 -2.53 1.36 -23.90
C ALA A 60 -1.15 1.67 -24.51
N ALA A 61 -0.08 1.59 -23.71
CA ALA A 61 1.29 1.77 -24.19
C ALA A 61 1.64 0.77 -25.30
N GLN A 62 1.29 -0.51 -25.14
CA GLN A 62 1.50 -1.57 -26.14
C GLN A 62 0.82 -1.25 -27.47
N VAL A 63 -0.44 -0.84 -27.42
CA VAL A 63 -1.21 -0.47 -28.61
C VAL A 63 -0.57 0.73 -29.32
N ARG A 64 -0.17 1.78 -28.57
CA ARG A 64 0.48 2.96 -29.13
C ARG A 64 1.85 2.66 -29.73
N TYR A 65 2.63 1.81 -29.06
CA TYR A 65 3.93 1.35 -29.53
C TYR A 65 3.76 0.57 -30.85
N ALA A 66 2.85 -0.39 -30.91
CA ALA A 66 2.59 -1.16 -32.14
C ALA A 66 2.12 -0.29 -33.32
N GLN A 67 1.50 0.86 -33.05
CA GLN A 67 1.08 1.85 -34.06
C GLN A 67 2.21 2.78 -34.53
N GLY A 68 3.39 2.70 -33.92
CA GLY A 68 4.48 3.64 -34.16
C GLY A 68 4.29 5.01 -33.51
N ASN A 69 3.33 5.15 -32.58
CA ASN A 69 3.11 6.37 -31.83
C ASN A 69 3.91 6.37 -30.52
N TRP A 70 5.22 6.56 -30.65
CA TRP A 70 6.19 6.44 -29.57
C TRP A 70 5.99 7.46 -28.45
N GLU A 71 5.58 8.69 -28.82
CA GLU A 71 5.33 9.75 -27.86
C GLU A 71 4.12 9.43 -26.97
N ALA A 72 3.02 8.96 -27.56
CA ALA A 72 1.87 8.51 -26.80
C ALA A 72 2.16 7.27 -25.96
N ALA A 73 2.94 6.32 -26.49
CA ALA A 73 3.39 5.16 -25.72
C ALA A 73 4.23 5.58 -24.49
N ALA A 74 5.18 6.51 -24.67
CA ALA A 74 5.97 7.06 -23.57
C ALA A 74 5.10 7.79 -22.54
N ALA A 75 4.04 8.49 -22.96
CA ALA A 75 3.10 9.13 -22.05
C ALA A 75 2.36 8.09 -21.18
N GLU A 76 1.89 6.99 -21.76
CA GLU A 76 1.26 5.90 -21.01
C GLU A 76 2.24 5.20 -20.05
N ILE A 77 3.50 5.00 -20.45
CA ILE A 77 4.56 4.50 -19.55
C ILE A 77 4.76 5.46 -18.37
N ALA A 78 4.73 6.77 -18.59
CA ALA A 78 4.84 7.75 -17.52
C ALA A 78 3.62 7.73 -16.59
N LEU A 79 2.40 7.53 -17.11
CA LEU A 79 1.21 7.35 -16.29
C LEU A 79 1.30 6.06 -15.46
N PHE A 80 1.75 4.95 -16.07
CA PHE A 80 2.05 3.70 -15.36
C PHE A 80 3.02 3.95 -14.20
N ALA A 81 4.15 4.63 -14.46
CA ALA A 81 5.17 4.92 -13.45
C ALA A 81 4.66 5.76 -12.27
N ASN A 82 3.62 6.57 -12.48
CA ASN A 82 3.03 7.43 -11.46
C ASN A 82 1.76 6.85 -10.81
N GLU A 83 1.37 5.62 -11.19
CA GLU A 83 0.08 5.01 -10.85
C GLU A 83 -1.11 5.88 -11.25
N GLY A 84 -1.06 6.45 -12.44
CA GLY A 84 -2.07 7.37 -12.97
C GLY A 84 -1.59 8.82 -13.00
N ASP A 85 -2.55 9.73 -13.10
CA ASP A 85 -2.31 11.17 -13.24
C ASP A 85 -2.39 11.92 -11.89
N ASN A 86 -2.32 13.25 -11.96
CA ASN A 86 -2.42 14.10 -10.79
C ASN A 86 -3.79 14.02 -10.09
N ALA A 87 -4.87 13.72 -10.82
CA ALA A 87 -6.19 13.58 -10.23
C ALA A 87 -6.27 12.31 -9.37
N ILE A 88 -5.75 11.18 -9.88
CA ILE A 88 -5.60 9.95 -9.10
C ILE A 88 -4.66 10.17 -7.91
N GLY A 89 -3.51 10.84 -8.12
CA GLY A 89 -2.59 11.18 -7.03
C GLY A 89 -3.25 12.00 -5.91
N GLY A 90 -4.18 12.90 -6.24
CA GLY A 90 -4.98 13.62 -5.26
C GLY A 90 -5.91 12.72 -4.44
N VAL A 91 -6.54 11.73 -5.09
CA VAL A 91 -7.37 10.73 -4.40
C VAL A 91 -6.54 9.86 -3.47
N ARG A 92 -5.38 9.35 -3.92
CA ARG A 92 -4.48 8.53 -3.08
C ARG A 92 -4.02 9.27 -1.83
N LYS A 93 -3.70 10.56 -1.95
CA LYS A 93 -3.37 11.42 -0.79
C LYS A 93 -4.52 11.52 0.22
N ARG A 94 -5.77 11.61 -0.24
CA ARG A 94 -6.93 11.60 0.64
C ARG A 94 -7.12 10.24 1.35
N LEU A 95 -6.74 9.13 0.70
CA LEU A 95 -6.77 7.81 1.33
C LEU A 95 -5.70 7.68 2.44
N LEU A 96 -4.52 8.32 2.27
CA LEU A 96 -3.50 8.41 3.33
C LEU A 96 -4.04 9.10 4.59
N GLU A 97 -4.81 10.19 4.43
CA GLU A 97 -5.44 10.88 5.57
C GLU A 97 -6.39 9.97 6.36
N GLY A 98 -6.97 8.96 5.71
CA GLY A 98 -7.80 7.94 6.34
C GLY A 98 -7.02 6.89 7.15
N GLY A 99 -5.68 6.91 7.13
CA GLY A 99 -4.83 6.02 7.93
C GLY A 99 -4.79 4.56 7.47
N HIS A 100 -5.35 4.22 6.31
CA HIS A 100 -5.53 2.85 5.83
C HIS A 100 -4.91 2.63 4.45
N HIS A 101 -3.66 3.04 4.28
CA HIS A 101 -2.95 2.88 3.00
C HIS A 101 -2.31 1.50 2.85
N PHE A 102 -2.30 0.98 1.61
CA PHE A 102 -1.82 -0.37 1.32
C PHE A 102 -0.37 -0.64 1.76
N ASN A 103 0.55 0.32 1.58
CA ASN A 103 1.99 0.14 1.84
C ASN A 103 2.56 1.02 2.95
N ALA A 104 1.77 1.41 3.95
CA ALA A 104 2.24 2.31 5.03
C ALA A 104 3.62 1.90 5.62
N ALA A 105 3.85 0.62 5.90
CA ALA A 105 5.14 0.13 6.39
C ALA A 105 6.29 0.25 5.36
N GLY A 106 6.00 0.06 4.07
CA GLY A 106 6.98 0.22 3.00
C GLY A 106 7.31 1.69 2.72
N GLU A 107 6.36 2.60 2.96
CA GLU A 107 6.59 4.05 2.88
C GLU A 107 7.50 4.53 4.01
N GLU A 108 7.30 4.05 5.23
CA GLU A 108 8.19 4.34 6.37
C GLU A 108 9.63 3.86 6.10
N GLN A 109 9.78 2.78 5.34
CA GLN A 109 11.07 2.24 4.91
C GLN A 109 11.64 2.93 3.65
N GLY A 110 10.89 3.87 3.05
CA GLY A 110 11.28 4.57 1.82
C GLY A 110 11.22 3.72 0.55
N ILE A 111 10.63 2.52 0.61
CA ILE A 111 10.47 1.62 -0.55
C ILE A 111 9.45 2.19 -1.53
N PHE A 112 8.38 2.79 -1.00
CA PHE A 112 7.31 3.43 -1.77
C PHE A 112 7.31 4.93 -1.52
N GLU A 113 6.89 5.68 -2.53
CA GLU A 113 6.49 7.07 -2.33
C GLU A 113 5.15 7.13 -1.58
N PRO A 114 4.88 8.19 -0.77
CA PRO A 114 3.61 8.34 -0.09
C PRO A 114 2.40 8.23 -1.02
N GLY A 115 1.50 7.30 -0.70
CA GLY A 115 0.28 7.00 -1.44
C GLY A 115 0.49 6.05 -2.61
N TYR A 116 1.65 5.44 -2.79
CA TYR A 116 1.88 4.44 -3.84
C TYR A 116 1.57 3.02 -3.35
N VAL A 117 0.98 2.22 -4.24
CA VAL A 117 0.38 0.93 -3.89
C VAL A 117 1.13 -0.26 -4.51
N VAL A 118 1.71 -0.09 -5.68
CA VAL A 118 2.37 -1.15 -6.48
C VAL A 118 3.77 -0.72 -6.92
N VAL A 119 3.90 0.50 -7.45
CA VAL A 119 5.15 0.99 -8.01
C VAL A 119 6.07 1.50 -6.89
N THR A 120 7.18 0.80 -6.68
CA THR A 120 8.23 1.24 -5.75
C THR A 120 8.99 2.46 -6.30
N SER A 121 9.64 3.22 -5.42
CA SER A 121 10.49 4.35 -5.80
C SER A 121 11.59 3.94 -6.81
N ALA A 122 12.16 2.74 -6.62
CA ALA A 122 13.16 2.16 -7.51
C ALA A 122 12.57 1.81 -8.88
N ALA A 123 11.40 1.16 -8.92
CA ALA A 123 10.73 0.82 -10.16
C ALA A 123 10.29 2.08 -10.93
N LYS A 124 9.72 3.07 -10.24
CA LYS A 124 9.32 4.35 -10.83
C LYS A 124 10.48 5.02 -11.56
N THR A 125 11.66 5.06 -10.94
CA THR A 125 12.87 5.64 -11.56
C THR A 125 13.21 4.96 -12.88
N LYS A 126 13.18 3.62 -12.92
CA LYS A 126 13.43 2.84 -14.14
C LYS A 126 12.36 3.08 -15.21
N LEU A 127 11.09 3.09 -14.82
CA LEU A 127 9.96 3.30 -15.73
C LEU A 127 9.99 4.70 -16.36
N LEU A 128 10.26 5.73 -15.56
CA LEU A 128 10.40 7.10 -16.07
C LEU A 128 11.60 7.25 -17.00
N ALA A 129 12.71 6.57 -16.71
CA ALA A 129 13.87 6.51 -17.60
C ALA A 129 13.53 5.83 -18.93
N ALA A 130 12.82 4.70 -18.91
CA ALA A 130 12.36 4.01 -20.11
C ALA A 130 11.41 4.88 -20.95
N SER A 131 10.46 5.56 -20.31
CA SER A 131 9.58 6.56 -20.97
C SER A 131 10.39 7.67 -21.65
N ALA A 132 11.37 8.24 -20.94
CA ALA A 132 12.21 9.31 -21.49
C ALA A 132 13.07 8.80 -22.67
N ALA A 133 13.66 7.61 -22.53
CA ALA A 133 14.46 6.98 -23.58
C ALA A 133 13.62 6.69 -24.83
N LEU A 134 12.41 6.16 -24.67
CA LEU A 134 11.50 5.90 -25.79
C LEU A 134 11.14 7.19 -26.54
N ARG A 135 10.90 8.29 -25.82
CA ARG A 135 10.62 9.61 -26.40
C ARG A 135 11.81 10.20 -27.16
N GLN A 136 13.03 9.96 -26.69
CA GLN A 136 14.26 10.55 -27.23
C GLN A 136 14.98 9.67 -28.26
N ALA A 137 14.54 8.42 -28.46
CA ALA A 137 15.21 7.45 -29.31
C ALA A 137 15.29 7.89 -30.78
N ALA A 138 16.52 7.97 -31.30
CA ALA A 138 16.82 8.37 -32.67
C ALA A 138 16.50 7.29 -33.71
N ASP A 139 16.58 6.02 -33.32
CA ASP A 139 16.40 4.86 -34.18
C ASP A 139 15.55 3.77 -33.53
N GLU A 140 15.20 2.77 -34.33
CA GLU A 140 14.32 1.67 -33.90
C GLU A 140 14.98 0.74 -32.88
N THR A 141 16.31 0.60 -32.92
CA THR A 141 17.05 -0.23 -31.96
C THR A 141 16.95 0.38 -30.56
N ALA A 142 17.13 1.70 -30.44
CA ALA A 142 16.98 2.42 -29.19
C ALA A 142 15.54 2.38 -28.67
N ARG A 143 14.52 2.46 -29.55
CA ARG A 143 13.11 2.30 -29.16
C ARG A 143 12.82 0.91 -28.61
N ALA A 144 13.29 -0.13 -29.30
CA ALA A 144 13.12 -1.51 -28.89
C ALA A 144 13.79 -1.78 -27.53
N ALA A 145 14.97 -1.21 -27.29
CA ALA A 145 15.65 -1.32 -25.99
C ALA A 145 14.84 -0.64 -24.87
N ALA A 146 14.42 0.62 -25.07
CA ALA A 146 13.60 1.34 -24.09
C ALA A 146 12.27 0.64 -23.80
N TRP A 147 11.65 0.06 -24.83
CA TRP A 147 10.43 -0.73 -24.69
C TRP A 147 10.65 -2.01 -23.89
N ALA A 148 11.75 -2.73 -24.15
CA ALA A 148 12.10 -3.94 -23.40
C ALA A 148 12.35 -3.63 -21.92
N ASP A 149 13.02 -2.52 -21.61
CA ASP A 149 13.26 -2.08 -20.22
C ASP A 149 11.94 -1.78 -19.50
N PHE A 150 10.99 -1.11 -20.17
CA PHE A 150 9.65 -0.89 -19.63
C PHE A 150 8.91 -2.20 -19.36
N GLU A 151 8.82 -3.09 -20.36
CA GLU A 151 8.06 -4.34 -20.26
C GLU A 151 8.63 -5.27 -19.18
N ALA A 152 9.95 -5.32 -19.00
CA ALA A 152 10.58 -6.11 -17.95
C ALA A 152 10.12 -5.67 -16.55
N VAL A 153 10.14 -4.36 -16.28
CA VAL A 153 9.72 -3.82 -14.97
C VAL A 153 8.20 -3.93 -14.80
N ALA A 154 7.42 -3.63 -15.84
CA ALA A 154 5.96 -3.72 -15.80
C ALA A 154 5.48 -5.16 -15.55
N ALA A 155 6.12 -6.15 -16.18
CA ALA A 155 5.80 -7.55 -15.97
C ALA A 155 6.13 -8.01 -14.54
N GLU A 156 7.25 -7.59 -13.97
CA GLU A 156 7.61 -7.89 -12.58
C GLU A 156 6.56 -7.34 -11.59
N LEU A 157 6.20 -6.07 -11.76
CA LEU A 157 5.22 -5.40 -10.89
C LEU A 157 3.82 -6.04 -10.99
N LEU A 158 3.40 -6.42 -12.19
CA LEU A 158 2.10 -7.06 -12.42
C LEU A 158 2.10 -8.57 -12.14
N ALA A 159 3.25 -9.21 -11.92
CA ALA A 159 3.32 -10.61 -11.51
C ALA A 159 3.32 -10.80 -9.99
N ALA A 160 3.74 -9.79 -9.23
CA ALA A 160 3.71 -9.84 -7.76
C ALA A 160 2.26 -9.91 -7.25
N GLU A 161 1.95 -10.87 -6.38
CA GLU A 161 0.64 -11.03 -5.70
C GLU A 161 0.52 -10.13 -4.47
#